data_AF-A0A6C0HAN6-F1
#
_entry.id   AF-A0A6C0HAN6-F1
#
_cell.length_a   1.000
_cell.length_b   1.000
_cell.length_c   1.000
_cell.angle_alpha   90.00
_cell.angle_beta   90.00
_cell.angle_gamma   90.00
#
_symmetry.space_group_name_H-M   'P 1'
#
loop_
_entity.id
_entity.type
_entity.pdbx_description
1 polymer ?
#
loop_
_entity_poly.entity_id
_entity_poly.type
_entity_poly.pdbx_seq_one_letter_code
_entity_poly.pdbx_strand_id
1 'polypeptide(L)'
;MEVTDTKPLEKCCSKCGLIKLEDKFIPNRNICKECRNLKCRENYKVLEIDNDLQMKCNLCDKEKSVSLFYKCRKICKDCLNEKRRNHYHTDNDHRLKLIQNASTFKHNKVLERQKKKLEEIGEGNKKCSWCNLIKDNSRFRYNRLKCRDCERDDPKEKFKRIVRGRIWSALTNKTKHTVEYLGCNSSDYLNWILNYNENYNLENRGKEWHIDHVIPISKFDLDDPVQQLIAFNWRNTMPLSPKENLSKNSKILVPQIEEHYKKLLDYHKENDMEIPQEFIDLFAKYLVAGNPLEPLLPLTYGNACEEHD
;
A
#
# COMPACT_ATOMS: atom_id res chain seq x y z
N MET A 1 9.56 67.06 22.99
CA MET A 1 8.47 66.10 22.74
C MET A 1 8.65 64.96 23.74
N GLU A 2 7.87 64.99 24.81
CA GLU A 2 7.93 63.99 25.88
C GLU A 2 7.39 62.66 25.36
N VAL A 3 8.26 61.65 25.34
CA VAL A 3 7.89 60.26 25.07
C VAL A 3 7.48 59.66 26.41
N THR A 4 6.19 59.70 26.74
CA THR A 4 5.68 59.03 27.94
C THR A 4 5.69 57.52 27.70
N ASP A 5 6.65 56.85 28.33
CA ASP A 5 6.76 55.40 28.44
C ASP A 5 5.61 54.88 29.33
N THR A 6 4.41 54.74 28.75
CA THR A 6 3.28 54.13 29.45
C THR A 6 3.50 52.63 29.51
N LYS A 7 4.15 52.15 30.58
CA LYS A 7 4.12 50.73 30.96
C LYS A 7 2.68 50.20 30.82
N PRO A 8 2.47 49.05 30.17
CA PRO A 8 1.15 48.44 30.08
C PRO A 8 0.56 48.29 31.49
N LEU A 9 -0.68 48.74 31.71
CA LEU A 9 -1.32 48.57 33.01
C LEU A 9 -1.49 47.07 33.27
N GLU A 10 -0.80 46.56 34.28
CA GLU A 10 -0.90 45.19 34.76
C GLU A 10 -1.77 45.13 36.01
N LYS A 11 -2.57 44.07 36.14
CA LYS A 11 -3.45 43.83 37.28
C LYS A 11 -3.30 42.41 37.77
N CYS A 12 -3.57 42.17 39.05
CA CYS A 12 -3.61 40.84 39.65
C CYS A 12 -5.04 40.28 39.62
N CYS A 13 -5.20 39.03 39.18
CA CYS A 13 -6.49 38.35 39.17
C CYS A 13 -6.88 37.84 40.55
N SER A 14 -8.03 38.30 41.06
CA SER A 14 -8.56 37.89 42.37
C SER A 14 -8.90 36.40 42.48
N LYS A 15 -8.93 35.64 41.37
CA LYS A 15 -9.25 34.21 41.36
C LYS A 15 -8.04 33.28 41.18
N CYS A 16 -7.06 33.65 40.35
CA CYS A 16 -5.87 32.82 40.11
C CYS A 16 -4.57 33.42 40.65
N GLY A 17 -4.59 34.63 41.20
CA GLY A 17 -3.42 35.31 41.76
C GLY A 17 -2.36 35.74 40.73
N LEU A 18 -2.56 35.45 39.45
CA LEU A 18 -1.59 35.80 38.40
C LEU A 18 -1.70 37.28 38.00
N ILE A 19 -0.54 37.92 37.82
CA ILE A 19 -0.40 39.23 37.20
C ILE A 19 -0.57 39.07 35.70
N LYS A 20 -1.49 39.84 35.11
CA LYS A 20 -1.77 39.84 33.68
C LYS A 20 -1.98 41.27 33.20
N LEU A 21 -1.82 41.48 31.90
CA LEU A 21 -2.19 42.72 31.23
C LEU A 21 -3.68 43.03 31.44
N GLU A 22 -4.02 44.31 31.59
CA GLU A 22 -5.40 44.78 31.83
C GLU A 22 -6.39 44.32 30.74
N ASP A 23 -5.94 44.16 29.49
CA ASP A 23 -6.75 43.64 28.38
C ASP A 23 -7.26 42.20 28.62
N LYS A 24 -6.64 41.45 29.54
CA LYS A 24 -7.06 40.11 29.95
C LYS A 24 -8.09 40.10 31.07
N PHE A 25 -8.49 41.27 31.58
CA PHE A 25 -9.50 41.41 32.62
C PHE A 25 -10.88 41.72 32.05
N ILE A 26 -11.92 41.43 32.83
CA ILE A 26 -13.26 41.90 32.51
C ILE A 26 -13.31 43.40 32.83
N PRO A 27 -13.87 44.25 31.94
CA PRO A 27 -14.01 45.67 32.23
C PRO A 27 -14.65 45.90 33.60
N ASN A 28 -14.05 46.79 34.39
CA ASN A 28 -14.48 47.15 35.75
C ASN A 28 -14.53 45.97 36.76
N ARG A 29 -13.74 44.89 36.56
CA ARG A 29 -13.62 43.80 37.53
C ARG A 29 -12.18 43.29 37.67
N ASN A 30 -11.81 42.87 38.88
CA ASN A 30 -10.48 42.31 39.19
C ASN A 30 -10.36 40.80 38.90
N ILE A 31 -11.20 40.24 38.02
CA ILE A 31 -11.14 38.84 37.60
C ILE A 31 -10.72 38.74 36.13
N CYS A 32 -9.77 37.86 35.83
CA CYS A 32 -9.35 37.64 34.45
C CYS A 32 -10.42 36.89 33.64
N LYS A 33 -10.45 37.13 32.32
CA LYS A 33 -11.38 36.52 31.36
C LYS A 33 -11.32 35.00 31.41
N GLU A 34 -10.14 34.42 31.57
CA GLU A 34 -9.96 32.96 31.68
C GLU A 34 -10.66 32.38 32.90
N CYS A 35 -10.43 32.92 34.10
CA CYS A 35 -11.05 32.44 35.34
C CYS A 35 -12.57 32.54 35.28
N ARG A 36 -13.10 33.65 34.76
CA ARG A 36 -14.54 33.79 34.53
C ARG A 36 -15.05 32.76 33.53
N ASN A 37 -14.35 32.54 32.42
CA ASN A 37 -14.77 31.58 31.40
C ASN A 37 -14.70 30.13 31.89
N LEU A 38 -13.74 29.79 32.75
CA LEU A 38 -13.67 28.50 33.44
C LEU A 38 -14.91 28.29 34.32
N LYS A 39 -15.21 29.24 35.22
CA LYS A 39 -16.40 29.18 36.07
C LYS A 39 -17.70 29.08 35.26
N CYS A 40 -17.82 29.85 34.17
CA CYS A 40 -18.98 29.74 33.28
C CYS A 40 -19.11 28.35 32.64
N ARG A 41 -18.00 27.71 32.26
CA ARG A 41 -18.00 26.35 31.69
C ARG A 41 -18.37 25.30 32.73
N GLU A 42 -17.90 25.44 33.96
CA GLU A 42 -18.26 24.57 35.08
C GLU A 42 -19.76 24.66 35.37
N ASN A 43 -20.30 25.88 35.51
CA ASN A 43 -21.73 26.11 35.68
C ASN A 43 -22.56 25.54 34.52
N TYR A 44 -22.06 25.63 33.28
CA TYR A 44 -22.73 25.04 32.11
C TYR A 44 -22.77 23.51 32.14
N LYS A 45 -21.72 22.87 32.67
CA LYS A 45 -21.65 21.40 32.78
C LYS A 45 -22.67 20.87 33.77
N VAL A 46 -22.78 21.50 34.94
CA VAL A 46 -23.67 21.06 36.04
C VAL A 46 -25.15 21.38 35.82
N LEU A 47 -25.50 22.21 34.83
CA LEU A 47 -26.90 22.49 34.49
C LEU A 47 -27.61 21.23 33.98
N GLU A 48 -28.58 20.73 34.74
CA GLU A 48 -29.45 19.63 34.34
C GLU A 48 -30.57 20.15 33.42
N ILE A 49 -30.91 19.34 32.41
CA ILE A 49 -32.01 19.62 31.49
C ILE A 49 -33.01 18.49 31.64
N ASP A 50 -34.24 18.83 31.98
CA ASP A 50 -35.36 17.92 31.85
C ASP A 50 -35.77 17.87 30.37
N ASN A 51 -35.66 16.68 29.77
CA ASN A 51 -35.88 16.45 28.35
C ASN A 51 -37.37 16.34 27.99
N ASP A 52 -38.24 16.13 28.98
CA ASP A 52 -39.68 15.98 28.80
C ASP A 52 -40.38 17.34 28.70
N LEU A 53 -39.70 18.41 29.15
CA LEU A 53 -40.15 19.77 28.95
C LEU A 53 -40.12 20.17 27.48
N GLN A 54 -41.18 20.87 27.06
CA GLN A 54 -41.23 21.56 25.77
C GLN A 54 -40.93 23.05 25.93
N MET A 55 -40.33 23.63 24.89
CA MET A 55 -40.02 25.04 24.82
C MET A 55 -40.30 25.57 23.41
N LYS A 56 -40.91 26.75 23.33
CA LYS A 56 -41.16 27.47 22.08
C LYS A 56 -39.87 28.15 21.57
N CYS A 57 -39.56 27.95 20.29
CA CYS A 57 -38.41 28.59 19.65
C CYS A 57 -38.70 30.03 19.23
N ASN A 58 -37.86 30.98 19.65
CA ASN A 58 -38.01 32.40 19.31
C ASN A 58 -37.81 32.75 17.81
N LEU A 59 -37.37 31.82 16.97
CA LEU A 59 -37.14 32.07 15.53
C LEU A 59 -38.19 31.42 14.62
N CYS A 60 -38.60 30.18 14.92
CA CYS A 60 -39.59 29.46 14.11
C CYS A 60 -40.95 29.30 14.80
N ASP A 61 -41.09 29.80 16.02
CA ASP A 61 -42.31 29.76 16.85
C ASP A 61 -42.90 28.37 17.11
N LYS A 62 -42.17 27.30 16.79
CA LYS A 62 -42.57 25.92 17.05
C LYS A 62 -42.20 25.50 18.47
N GLU A 63 -43.11 24.77 19.11
CA GLU A 63 -42.83 24.03 20.34
C GLU A 63 -42.01 22.78 20.02
N LYS A 64 -40.93 22.59 20.77
CA LYS A 64 -39.95 21.52 20.59
C LYS A 64 -39.45 21.07 21.96
N SER A 65 -39.03 19.81 22.11
CA SER A 65 -38.35 19.34 23.32
C SER A 65 -37.12 20.23 23.63
N VAL A 66 -36.89 20.53 24.90
CA VAL A 66 -35.75 21.34 25.36
C VAL A 66 -34.40 20.73 24.92
N SER A 67 -34.35 19.41 24.69
CA SER A 67 -33.18 18.71 24.13
C SER A 67 -32.73 19.23 22.75
N LEU A 68 -33.64 19.85 21.98
CA LEU A 68 -33.37 20.46 20.67
C LEU A 68 -32.82 21.89 20.76
N PHE A 69 -32.52 22.38 21.96
CA PHE A 69 -31.95 23.70 22.21
C PHE A 69 -30.56 23.59 22.84
N TYR A 70 -29.76 24.65 22.75
CA TYR A 70 -28.56 24.77 23.57
C TYR A 70 -28.96 25.23 24.98
N LYS A 71 -28.25 24.81 26.03
CA LYS A 71 -28.57 25.23 27.41
C LYS A 71 -28.62 26.76 27.48
N CYS A 72 -29.63 27.27 28.19
CA CYS A 72 -29.86 28.71 28.37
C CYS A 72 -30.14 29.49 27.06
N ARG A 73 -30.61 28.84 25.98
CA ARG A 73 -31.00 29.49 24.72
C ARG A 73 -32.45 29.18 24.36
N LYS A 74 -33.19 30.18 23.90
CA LYS A 74 -34.58 30.04 23.43
C LYS A 74 -34.69 29.87 21.90
N ILE A 75 -33.57 29.66 21.20
CA ILE A 75 -33.56 29.40 19.75
C ILE A 75 -33.10 27.96 19.55
N CYS A 76 -33.87 27.18 18.78
CA CYS A 76 -33.57 25.78 18.55
C CYS A 76 -32.29 25.62 17.72
N LYS A 77 -31.65 24.45 17.84
CA LYS A 77 -30.40 24.11 17.14
C LYS A 77 -30.52 24.32 15.64
N ASP A 78 -31.64 23.94 15.02
CA ASP A 78 -31.87 24.08 13.58
C ASP A 78 -31.81 25.53 13.12
N CYS A 79 -32.58 26.41 13.76
CA CYS A 79 -32.63 27.84 13.48
C CYS A 79 -31.26 28.51 13.67
N LEU A 80 -30.52 28.12 14.71
CA LEU A 80 -29.14 28.61 14.92
C LEU A 80 -28.17 28.09 13.84
N ASN A 81 -28.29 26.82 13.45
CA ASN A 81 -27.49 26.24 12.37
C ASN A 81 -27.75 26.94 11.04
N GLU A 82 -29.02 27.18 10.71
CA GLU A 82 -29.42 27.92 9.52
C GLU A 82 -28.90 29.34 9.53
N LYS A 83 -29.04 30.07 10.64
CA LYS A 83 -28.46 31.40 10.79
C LYS A 83 -26.94 31.41 10.58
N ARG A 84 -26.22 30.39 11.08
CA ARG A 84 -24.77 30.23 10.85
C ARG A 84 -24.43 29.96 9.39
N ARG A 85 -25.20 29.10 8.72
CA ARG A 85 -25.04 28.83 7.28
C ARG A 85 -25.26 30.10 6.47
N ASN A 86 -26.36 30.81 6.73
CA ASN A 86 -26.67 32.05 6.05
C ASN A 86 -25.56 33.08 6.25
N HIS A 87 -25.09 33.29 7.48
CA HIS A 87 -23.96 34.19 7.76
C HIS A 87 -22.69 33.79 6.99
N TYR A 88 -22.38 32.49 6.90
CA TYR A 88 -21.24 32.00 6.12
C TYR A 88 -21.41 32.28 4.61
N HIS A 89 -22.63 32.21 4.08
CA HIS A 89 -22.90 32.46 2.67
C HIS A 89 -22.99 33.96 2.32
N THR A 90 -23.52 34.79 3.22
CA THR A 90 -23.76 36.22 2.97
C THR A 90 -22.58 37.11 3.33
N ASP A 91 -21.78 36.74 4.34
CA ASP A 91 -20.64 37.53 4.80
C ASP A 91 -19.32 36.92 4.29
N ASN A 92 -18.76 37.55 3.26
CA ASN A 92 -17.54 37.07 2.62
C ASN A 92 -16.30 37.15 3.54
N ASP A 93 -16.18 38.19 4.35
CA ASP A 93 -15.05 38.38 5.27
C ASP A 93 -15.07 37.30 6.36
N HIS A 94 -16.26 37.02 6.90
CA HIS A 94 -16.46 35.92 7.84
C HIS A 94 -16.11 34.57 7.21
N ARG A 95 -16.54 34.34 5.97
CA ARG A 95 -16.26 33.11 5.21
C ARG A 95 -14.76 32.90 5.02
N LEU A 96 -14.05 33.92 4.55
CA LEU A 96 -12.60 33.90 4.34
C LEU A 96 -11.86 33.64 5.65
N LYS A 97 -12.25 34.30 6.74
CA LYS A 97 -11.66 34.08 8.07
C LYS A 97 -11.81 32.63 8.53
N LEU A 98 -12.98 32.01 8.33
CA LEU A 98 -13.20 30.61 8.71
C LEU A 98 -12.38 29.64 7.86
N ILE A 99 -12.27 29.89 6.56
CA ILE A 99 -11.41 29.11 5.66
C ILE A 99 -9.96 29.21 6.12
N GLN A 100 -9.47 30.42 6.37
CA GLN A 100 -8.11 30.65 6.84
C GLN A 100 -7.85 29.91 8.15
N ASN A 101 -8.75 30.01 9.13
CA ASN A 101 -8.62 29.30 10.41
C ASN A 101 -8.55 27.79 10.23
N ALA A 102 -9.39 27.21 9.36
CA ALA A 102 -9.38 25.78 9.09
C ALA A 102 -8.08 25.33 8.41
N SER A 103 -7.58 26.12 7.45
CA SER A 103 -6.30 25.88 6.77
C SER A 103 -5.12 25.97 7.73
N THR A 104 -5.06 27.02 8.55
CA THR A 104 -4.04 27.20 9.60
C THR A 104 -4.07 26.04 10.60
N PHE A 105 -5.25 25.61 11.04
CA PHE A 105 -5.38 24.45 11.94
C PHE A 105 -4.81 23.17 11.32
N LYS A 106 -5.18 22.87 10.06
CA LYS A 106 -4.67 21.70 9.34
C LYS A 106 -3.15 21.76 9.18
N HIS A 107 -2.62 22.92 8.81
CA HIS A 107 -1.17 23.14 8.68
C HIS A 107 -0.44 22.92 10.01
N ASN A 108 -0.93 23.53 11.10
CA ASN A 108 -0.35 23.35 12.43
C ASN A 108 -0.38 21.88 12.87
N LYS A 109 -1.44 21.12 12.54
CA LYS A 109 -1.48 19.68 12.79
C LYS A 109 -0.46 18.87 12.00
N VAL A 110 -0.09 19.30 10.80
CA VAL A 110 1.00 18.67 10.04
C VAL A 110 2.35 18.96 10.71
N LEU A 111 2.60 20.22 11.10
CA LEU A 111 3.82 20.62 11.80
C LEU A 111 3.99 19.89 13.13
N GLU A 112 2.93 19.77 13.93
CA GLU A 112 2.94 18.98 15.19
C GLU A 112 3.39 17.53 14.94
N ARG A 113 2.83 16.87 13.91
CA ARG A 113 3.19 15.49 13.56
C ARG A 113 4.62 15.37 13.07
N GLN A 114 5.09 16.32 12.27
CA GLN A 114 6.47 16.36 11.79
C GLN A 114 7.46 16.55 12.95
N LYS A 115 7.17 17.47 13.87
CA LYS A 115 7.98 17.70 15.06
C LYS A 115 8.08 16.46 15.93
N LYS A 116 6.94 15.81 16.23
CA LYS A 116 6.92 14.55 16.99
C LYS A 116 7.73 13.45 16.31
N LYS A 117 7.61 13.32 14.98
CA LYS A 117 8.41 12.34 14.21
C LYS A 117 9.91 12.65 14.27
N LEU A 118 10.29 13.92 14.21
CA LEU A 118 11.67 14.37 14.33
C LEU A 118 12.24 14.06 15.72
N GLU A 119 11.46 14.28 16.78
CA GLU A 119 11.82 13.92 18.16
C GLU A 119 11.98 12.40 18.35
N GLU A 120 11.16 11.58 17.68
CA GLU A 120 11.20 10.12 17.80
C GLU A 120 12.33 9.45 16.99
N ILE A 121 12.62 9.96 15.79
CA ILE A 121 13.45 9.25 14.79
C ILE A 121 14.74 10.02 14.44
N GLY A 122 14.76 11.34 14.67
CA GLY A 122 15.85 12.22 14.25
C GLY A 122 15.74 12.66 12.78
N GLU A 123 16.51 13.69 12.44
CA GLU A 123 16.57 14.24 11.07
C GLU A 123 17.24 13.26 10.11
N GLY A 124 16.81 13.23 8.85
CA GLY A 124 17.41 12.35 7.83
C GLY A 124 17.12 10.85 8.01
N ASN A 125 16.42 10.47 9.08
CA ASN A 125 16.18 9.09 9.43
C ASN A 125 14.75 8.62 9.12
N LYS A 126 14.60 7.31 8.97
CA LYS A 126 13.32 6.64 8.75
C LYS A 126 13.28 5.29 9.45
N LYS A 127 12.14 5.02 10.09
CA LYS A 127 11.85 3.72 10.68
C LYS A 127 11.41 2.74 9.60
N CYS A 128 12.10 1.62 9.49
CA CYS A 128 11.75 0.55 8.57
C CYS A 128 10.45 -0.13 9.01
N SER A 129 9.48 -0.30 8.10
CA SER A 129 8.20 -0.96 8.43
C SER A 129 8.31 -2.47 8.64
N TRP A 130 9.44 -3.08 8.29
CA TRP A 130 9.66 -4.52 8.41
C TRP A 130 10.46 -4.87 9.67
N CYS A 131 11.68 -4.34 9.80
CA CYS A 131 12.53 -4.62 10.96
C CYS A 131 12.35 -3.64 12.12
N ASN A 132 11.51 -2.61 11.98
CA ASN A 132 11.26 -1.57 12.99
C ASN A 132 12.50 -0.77 13.45
N LEU A 133 13.65 -0.96 12.80
CA LEU A 133 14.87 -0.20 13.08
C LEU A 133 14.82 1.17 12.43
N ILE A 134 15.35 2.15 13.15
CA ILE A 134 15.64 3.48 12.61
C ILE A 134 16.92 3.39 11.79
N LYS A 135 16.84 3.80 10.53
CA LYS A 135 17.96 3.84 9.60
C LYS A 135 17.97 5.16 8.85
N ASP A 136 19.13 5.55 8.36
CA ASP A 136 19.27 6.71 7.48
C ASP A 136 18.43 6.55 6.20
N ASN A 137 17.88 7.65 5.68
CA ASN A 137 17.05 7.67 4.49
C ASN A 137 17.73 7.06 3.25
N SER A 138 19.06 7.12 3.14
CA SER A 138 19.82 6.48 2.04
C SER A 138 19.66 4.96 2.00
N ARG A 139 19.33 4.33 3.15
CA ARG A 139 19.07 2.90 3.27
C ARG A 139 17.69 2.51 2.75
N PHE A 140 16.89 3.46 2.26
CA PHE A 140 15.59 3.23 1.65
C PHE A 140 15.64 3.56 0.17
N ARG A 141 14.70 2.99 -0.58
CA ARG A 141 14.40 3.45 -1.95
C ARG A 141 13.34 4.56 -1.87
N TYR A 142 13.29 5.38 -2.92
CA TYR A 142 12.32 6.46 -3.01
C TYR A 142 10.89 5.94 -2.78
N ASN A 143 10.14 6.62 -1.91
CA ASN A 143 8.77 6.27 -1.50
C ASN A 143 8.58 4.84 -0.94
N ARG A 144 9.63 4.17 -0.43
CA ARG A 144 9.51 2.86 0.22
C ARG A 144 9.61 2.95 1.74
N LEU A 145 8.84 2.11 2.43
CA LEU A 145 8.83 2.00 3.89
C LEU A 145 9.71 0.85 4.41
N LYS A 146 9.98 -0.16 3.57
CA LYS A 146 10.95 -1.21 3.85
C LYS A 146 12.36 -0.72 3.47
N CYS A 147 13.36 -1.00 4.31
CA CYS A 147 14.75 -0.68 3.98
C CYS A 147 15.29 -1.65 2.92
N ARG A 148 16.34 -1.24 2.20
CA ARG A 148 16.95 -2.01 1.10
C ARG A 148 17.37 -3.42 1.51
N ASP A 149 17.87 -3.59 2.73
CA ASP A 149 18.29 -4.91 3.25
C ASP A 149 17.07 -5.81 3.43
N CYS A 150 16.01 -5.32 4.09
CA CYS A 150 14.77 -6.08 4.26
C CYS A 150 14.06 -6.37 2.94
N GLU A 151 14.11 -5.45 1.95
CA GLU A 151 13.60 -5.72 0.60
C GLU A 151 14.44 -6.78 -0.12
N ARG A 152 15.75 -6.83 0.12
CA ARG A 152 16.64 -7.83 -0.45
C ARG A 152 16.38 -9.21 0.15
N ASP A 153 16.14 -9.26 1.45
CA ASP A 153 15.94 -10.49 2.21
C ASP A 153 14.49 -11.00 2.16
N ASP A 154 13.55 -10.19 1.71
CA ASP A 154 12.17 -10.60 1.43
C ASP A 154 12.16 -11.83 0.52
N PRO A 155 11.67 -13.00 0.98
CA PRO A 155 11.82 -14.25 0.25
C PRO A 155 11.17 -14.23 -1.14
N LYS A 156 10.05 -13.52 -1.30
CA LYS A 156 9.34 -13.39 -2.59
C LYS A 156 10.15 -12.52 -3.55
N GLU A 157 10.68 -11.39 -3.11
CA GLU A 157 11.55 -10.54 -3.94
C GLU A 157 12.89 -11.22 -4.28
N LYS A 158 13.43 -12.02 -3.35
CA LYS A 158 14.61 -12.87 -3.59
C LYS A 158 14.34 -13.92 -4.66
N PHE A 159 13.19 -14.59 -4.62
CA PHE A 159 12.77 -15.54 -5.63
C PHE A 159 12.68 -14.90 -7.03
N LYS A 160 11.92 -13.79 -7.15
CA LYS A 160 11.77 -13.04 -8.41
C LYS A 160 13.12 -12.64 -9.02
N ARG A 161 14.03 -12.13 -8.19
CA ARG A 161 15.36 -11.70 -8.63
C ARG A 161 16.19 -12.85 -9.16
N ILE A 162 16.09 -14.04 -8.57
CA ILE A 162 16.83 -15.22 -9.03
C ILE A 162 16.26 -15.76 -10.33
N VAL A 163 14.94 -15.83 -10.46
CA VAL A 163 14.29 -16.24 -11.71
C VAL A 163 14.69 -15.30 -12.85
N ARG A 164 14.59 -13.99 -12.62
CA ARG A 164 15.04 -12.97 -13.58
C ARG A 164 16.53 -13.11 -13.89
N GLY A 165 17.37 -13.33 -12.88
CA GLY A 165 18.81 -13.48 -13.02
C GLY A 165 19.17 -14.68 -13.89
N ARG A 166 18.51 -15.82 -13.70
CA ARG A 166 18.73 -17.04 -14.50
C ARG A 166 18.41 -16.83 -15.98
N ILE A 167 17.26 -16.23 -16.28
CA ILE A 167 16.88 -15.91 -17.67
C ILE A 167 17.89 -14.92 -18.27
N TRP A 168 18.25 -13.88 -17.52
CA TRP A 168 19.22 -12.88 -17.97
C TRP A 168 20.61 -13.47 -18.21
N SER A 169 21.08 -14.40 -17.37
CA SER A 169 22.38 -15.04 -17.56
C SER A 169 22.41 -16.04 -18.72
N ALA A 170 21.25 -16.58 -19.11
CA ALA A 170 21.15 -17.51 -20.23
C ALA A 170 20.97 -16.80 -21.59
N LEU A 171 20.45 -15.58 -21.61
CA LEU A 171 20.18 -14.81 -22.83
C LEU A 171 21.24 -13.72 -23.05
N THR A 172 21.85 -13.68 -24.23
CA THR A 172 22.79 -12.63 -24.63
C THR A 172 22.12 -11.25 -24.67
N ASN A 173 20.90 -11.17 -25.23
CA ASN A 173 20.12 -9.95 -25.31
C ASN A 173 18.67 -10.21 -24.90
N LYS A 174 18.35 -9.89 -23.64
CA LYS A 174 17.00 -10.04 -23.11
C LYS A 174 16.10 -8.89 -23.55
N THR A 175 15.19 -9.13 -24.48
CA THR A 175 14.31 -8.11 -25.06
C THR A 175 12.96 -7.98 -24.35
N LYS A 176 12.40 -9.09 -23.84
CA LYS A 176 11.07 -9.11 -23.21
C LYS A 176 11.11 -8.96 -21.70
N HIS A 177 9.99 -8.70 -21.05
CA HIS A 177 9.89 -8.77 -19.58
C HIS A 177 9.93 -10.22 -19.09
N THR A 178 10.44 -10.45 -17.87
CA THR A 178 10.57 -11.81 -17.30
C THR A 178 9.24 -12.56 -17.24
N VAL A 179 8.13 -11.84 -17.02
CA VAL A 179 6.78 -12.42 -16.98
C VAL A 179 6.39 -13.02 -18.34
N GLU A 180 6.82 -12.41 -19.45
CA GLU A 180 6.55 -12.93 -20.79
C GLU A 180 7.27 -14.26 -21.03
N TYR A 181 8.56 -14.35 -20.66
CA TYR A 181 9.33 -15.59 -20.76
C TYR A 181 8.75 -16.71 -19.88
N LEU A 182 8.30 -16.37 -18.68
CA LEU A 182 7.68 -17.36 -17.79
C LEU A 182 6.33 -17.83 -18.32
N GLY A 183 5.57 -16.99 -19.04
CA GLY A 183 4.21 -17.30 -19.47
C GLY A 183 3.16 -17.22 -18.35
N CYS A 184 3.50 -16.65 -17.20
CA CYS A 184 2.59 -16.36 -16.09
C CYS A 184 3.16 -15.28 -15.16
N ASN A 185 2.32 -14.75 -14.26
CA ASN A 185 2.78 -13.76 -13.28
C ASN A 185 3.61 -14.43 -12.16
N SER A 186 4.38 -13.64 -11.40
CA SER A 186 5.27 -14.20 -10.37
C SER A 186 4.56 -14.90 -9.20
N SER A 187 3.29 -14.60 -8.95
CA SER A 187 2.50 -15.27 -7.91
C SER A 187 2.02 -16.62 -8.41
N ASP A 188 1.51 -16.71 -9.65
CA ASP A 188 1.11 -17.99 -10.26
C ASP A 188 2.31 -18.92 -10.39
N TYR A 189 3.46 -18.38 -10.81
CA TYR A 189 4.68 -19.16 -10.91
C TYR A 189 5.10 -19.76 -9.55
N LEU A 190 4.94 -18.97 -8.49
CA LEU A 190 5.23 -19.42 -7.14
C LEU A 190 4.26 -20.52 -6.70
N ASN A 191 2.96 -20.35 -6.98
CA ASN A 191 1.95 -21.36 -6.66
C ASN A 191 2.26 -22.68 -7.35
N TRP A 192 2.58 -22.66 -8.65
CA TRP A 192 2.99 -23.83 -9.41
C TRP A 192 4.18 -24.55 -8.76
N ILE A 193 5.29 -23.83 -8.55
CA ILE A 193 6.53 -24.42 -8.02
C ILE A 193 6.36 -24.98 -6.61
N LEU A 194 5.55 -24.33 -5.76
CA LEU A 194 5.32 -24.81 -4.39
C LEU A 194 4.29 -25.94 -4.31
N ASN A 195 3.45 -26.13 -5.35
CA ASN A 195 2.45 -27.21 -5.39
C ASN A 195 3.06 -28.62 -5.53
N TYR A 196 4.33 -28.73 -5.93
CA TYR A 196 4.99 -30.01 -6.16
C TYR A 196 5.24 -30.83 -4.89
N ASN A 197 5.51 -30.15 -3.78
CA ASN A 197 5.88 -30.78 -2.52
C ASN A 197 5.58 -29.81 -1.37
N GLU A 198 4.76 -30.24 -0.42
CA GLU A 198 4.36 -29.46 0.76
C GLU A 198 5.55 -29.04 1.64
N ASN A 199 6.66 -29.77 1.58
CA ASN A 199 7.87 -29.44 2.32
C ASN A 199 8.67 -28.29 1.70
N TYR A 200 8.36 -27.88 0.47
CA TYR A 200 9.07 -26.80 -0.21
C TYR A 200 8.40 -25.45 0.08
N ASN A 201 9.21 -24.48 0.48
CA ASN A 201 8.76 -23.11 0.71
C ASN A 201 9.85 -22.10 0.30
N LEU A 202 9.52 -20.82 0.34
CA LEU A 202 10.43 -19.76 -0.06
C LEU A 202 11.67 -19.62 0.86
N GLU A 203 11.55 -20.00 2.13
CA GLU A 203 12.61 -19.86 3.13
C GLU A 203 13.69 -20.93 2.97
N ASN A 204 13.28 -22.16 2.63
CA ASN A 204 14.17 -23.31 2.47
C ASN A 204 14.70 -23.47 1.03
N ARG A 205 14.23 -22.65 0.08
CA ARG A 205 14.73 -22.61 -1.30
C ARG A 205 16.23 -22.32 -1.37
N GLY A 206 16.95 -23.16 -2.10
CA GLY A 206 18.42 -23.13 -2.23
C GLY A 206 19.11 -24.14 -1.31
N LYS A 207 18.49 -24.46 -0.16
CA LYS A 207 18.95 -25.49 0.78
C LYS A 207 18.28 -26.83 0.50
N GLU A 208 16.95 -26.84 0.42
CA GLU A 208 16.15 -28.06 0.27
C GLU A 208 15.76 -28.32 -1.20
N TRP A 209 15.61 -27.27 -1.99
CA TRP A 209 15.21 -27.39 -3.39
C TRP A 209 15.70 -26.23 -4.26
N HIS A 210 15.96 -26.52 -5.54
CA HIS A 210 16.32 -25.60 -6.60
C HIS A 210 15.26 -25.65 -7.71
N ILE A 211 15.13 -24.58 -8.49
CA ILE A 211 14.35 -24.62 -9.74
C ILE A 211 15.19 -25.36 -10.77
N ASP A 212 14.59 -26.31 -11.48
CA ASP A 212 15.17 -27.03 -12.61
C ASP A 212 14.30 -26.82 -13.87
N HIS A 213 14.90 -27.00 -15.04
CA HIS A 213 14.17 -27.08 -16.30
C HIS A 213 14.06 -28.54 -16.71
N VAL A 214 12.83 -29.04 -16.86
CA VAL A 214 12.54 -30.45 -17.14
C VAL A 214 13.25 -30.88 -18.42
N ILE A 215 13.01 -30.13 -19.49
CA ILE A 215 13.87 -30.15 -20.68
C ILE A 215 14.97 -29.11 -20.46
N PRO A 216 16.25 -29.52 -20.42
CA PRO A 216 17.36 -28.61 -20.19
C PRO A 216 17.43 -27.47 -21.21
N ILE A 217 17.76 -26.27 -20.75
CA ILE A 217 17.91 -25.07 -21.62
C ILE A 217 18.86 -25.32 -22.78
N SER A 218 19.90 -26.15 -22.59
CA SER A 218 20.88 -26.49 -23.64
C SER A 218 20.31 -27.30 -24.81
N LYS A 219 19.04 -27.72 -24.75
CA LYS A 219 18.33 -28.41 -25.83
C LYS A 219 17.51 -27.48 -26.71
N PHE A 220 17.50 -26.19 -26.42
CA PHE A 220 16.79 -25.16 -27.17
C PHE A 220 17.79 -24.29 -27.90
N ASP A 221 17.40 -23.85 -29.09
CA ASP A 221 18.06 -22.74 -29.78
C ASP A 221 17.61 -21.44 -29.14
N LEU A 222 18.53 -20.76 -28.45
CA LEU A 222 18.24 -19.49 -27.77
C LEU A 222 18.36 -18.28 -28.69
N ASP A 223 18.74 -18.45 -29.96
CA ASP A 223 18.66 -17.37 -30.95
C ASP A 223 17.25 -17.25 -31.55
N ASP A 224 16.45 -18.32 -31.47
CA ASP A 224 15.03 -18.34 -31.85
C ASP A 224 14.13 -17.81 -30.71
N PRO A 225 13.44 -16.66 -30.90
CA PRO A 225 12.57 -16.09 -29.88
C PRO A 225 11.43 -17.01 -29.42
N VAL A 226 10.92 -17.90 -30.29
CA VAL A 226 9.85 -18.84 -29.95
C VAL A 226 10.39 -19.90 -29.00
N GLN A 227 11.55 -20.48 -29.32
CA GLN A 227 12.20 -21.45 -28.44
C GLN A 227 12.63 -20.84 -27.11
N GLN A 228 13.04 -19.57 -27.05
CA GLN A 228 13.29 -18.88 -25.78
C GLN A 228 12.03 -18.90 -24.88
N LEU A 229 10.85 -18.60 -25.43
CA LEU A 229 9.61 -18.56 -24.65
C LEU A 229 9.23 -19.94 -24.12
N ILE A 230 9.44 -21.00 -24.92
CA ILE A 230 9.16 -22.38 -24.50
C ILE A 230 10.18 -22.83 -23.44
N ALA A 231 11.46 -22.53 -23.64
CA ALA A 231 12.55 -22.95 -22.77
C ALA A 231 12.37 -22.44 -21.33
N PHE A 232 12.04 -21.15 -21.16
CA PHE A 232 11.91 -20.50 -19.85
C PHE A 232 10.50 -20.53 -19.26
N ASN A 233 9.52 -21.12 -19.96
CA ASN A 233 8.14 -21.14 -19.51
C ASN A 233 8.01 -21.90 -18.19
N TRP A 234 7.08 -21.48 -17.32
CA TRP A 234 6.81 -22.15 -16.06
C TRP A 234 6.45 -23.62 -16.25
N ARG A 235 5.78 -23.97 -17.35
CA ARG A 235 5.41 -25.35 -17.72
C ARG A 235 6.61 -26.26 -17.97
N ASN A 236 7.77 -25.72 -18.31
CA ASN A 236 9.03 -26.45 -18.44
C ASN A 236 9.89 -26.41 -17.17
N THR A 237 9.34 -25.97 -16.03
CA THR A 237 10.10 -25.88 -14.77
C THR A 237 9.47 -26.69 -13.65
N MET A 238 10.32 -27.23 -12.78
CA MET A 238 9.93 -27.97 -11.58
C MET A 238 10.94 -27.73 -10.45
N PRO A 239 10.57 -27.94 -9.19
CA PRO A 239 11.54 -28.01 -8.10
C PRO A 239 12.22 -29.39 -8.06
N LEU A 240 13.52 -29.38 -7.77
CA LEU A 240 14.32 -30.59 -7.48
C LEU A 240 15.18 -30.36 -6.24
N SER A 241 15.58 -31.42 -5.54
CA SER A 241 16.60 -31.28 -4.51
C SER A 241 17.93 -30.81 -5.12
N PRO A 242 18.81 -30.12 -4.37
CA PRO A 242 20.10 -29.70 -4.90
C PRO A 242 20.94 -30.86 -5.43
N LYS A 243 20.88 -32.02 -4.75
CA LYS A 243 21.63 -33.22 -5.14
C LYS A 243 21.17 -33.76 -6.49
N GLU A 244 19.85 -33.86 -6.69
CA GLU A 244 19.27 -34.35 -7.95
C GLU A 244 19.56 -33.37 -9.09
N ASN A 245 19.35 -32.07 -8.85
CA ASN A 245 19.60 -31.03 -9.85
C ASN A 245 21.07 -31.03 -10.33
N LEU A 246 22.02 -31.12 -9.41
CA LEU A 246 23.45 -31.17 -9.73
C LEU A 246 23.83 -32.47 -10.48
N SER A 247 23.22 -33.60 -10.12
CA SER A 247 23.46 -34.89 -10.78
C SER A 247 22.87 -34.94 -12.20
N LYS A 248 21.69 -34.33 -12.39
CA LYS A 248 20.98 -34.28 -13.68
C LYS A 248 21.75 -33.48 -14.72
N ASN A 249 22.22 -32.28 -14.36
CA ASN A 249 22.89 -31.37 -15.31
C ASN A 249 22.01 -31.15 -16.56
N SER A 250 22.51 -31.50 -17.75
CA SER A 250 21.83 -31.37 -19.05
C SER A 250 21.26 -32.69 -19.58
N LYS A 251 21.16 -33.71 -18.72
CA LYS A 251 20.58 -35.01 -19.08
C LYS A 251 19.05 -34.92 -19.13
N ILE A 252 18.48 -35.69 -20.04
CA ILE A 252 17.05 -35.88 -20.17
C ILE A 252 16.71 -37.21 -19.49
N LEU A 253 15.83 -37.15 -18.49
CA LEU A 253 15.40 -38.33 -17.73
C LEU A 253 13.93 -38.58 -18.05
N VAL A 254 13.65 -39.65 -18.81
CA VAL A 254 12.28 -40.00 -19.20
C VAL A 254 11.33 -40.13 -18.00
N PRO A 255 11.70 -40.82 -16.89
CA PRO A 255 10.82 -40.92 -15.73
C PRO A 255 10.48 -39.56 -15.10
N GLN A 256 11.42 -38.61 -15.14
CA GLN A 256 11.19 -37.25 -14.64
C GLN A 256 10.20 -36.50 -15.53
N ILE A 257 10.31 -36.63 -16.85
CA ILE A 257 9.37 -36.01 -17.79
C ILE A 257 7.97 -36.60 -17.61
N GLU A 258 7.85 -37.92 -17.46
CA GLU A 258 6.57 -38.60 -17.22
C GLU A 258 5.90 -38.09 -15.95
N GLU A 259 6.64 -38.04 -14.83
CA GLU A 259 6.12 -37.53 -13.55
C GLU A 259 5.71 -36.06 -13.66
N HIS A 260 6.58 -35.24 -14.24
CA HIS A 260 6.33 -33.81 -14.44
C HIS A 260 5.09 -33.58 -15.28
N TYR A 261 4.96 -34.27 -16.41
CA TYR A 261 3.86 -34.09 -17.35
C TYR A 261 2.52 -34.50 -16.73
N LYS A 262 2.50 -35.58 -15.93
CA LYS A 262 1.33 -35.97 -15.15
C LYS A 262 0.91 -34.87 -14.17
N LYS A 263 1.85 -34.34 -13.38
CA LYS A 263 1.57 -33.22 -12.45
C LYS A 263 1.10 -31.96 -13.16
N LEU A 264 1.65 -31.69 -14.35
CA LEU A 264 1.23 -30.55 -15.17
C LEU A 264 -0.21 -30.70 -15.63
N LEU A 265 -0.63 -31.88 -16.07
CA LEU A 265 -2.02 -32.20 -16.45
C LEU A 265 -2.97 -32.05 -15.27
N ASP A 266 -2.61 -32.61 -14.11
CA ASP A 266 -3.42 -32.52 -12.89
C ASP A 266 -3.62 -31.05 -12.49
N TYR A 267 -2.55 -30.25 -12.49
CA TYR A 267 -2.63 -28.82 -12.15
C TYR A 267 -3.47 -28.01 -13.14
N HIS A 268 -3.37 -28.27 -14.46
CA HIS A 268 -4.20 -27.59 -15.45
C HIS A 268 -5.68 -27.94 -15.27
N LYS A 269 -5.98 -29.21 -14.97
CA LYS A 269 -7.35 -29.65 -14.68
C LYS A 269 -7.93 -29.02 -13.41
N GLU A 270 -7.12 -28.93 -12.34
CA GLU A 270 -7.54 -28.30 -11.08
C GLU A 270 -7.80 -26.80 -11.21
N ASN A 271 -7.12 -26.12 -12.13
CA ASN A 271 -7.23 -24.68 -12.35
C ASN A 271 -8.09 -24.29 -13.56
N ASP A 272 -8.78 -25.25 -14.19
CA ASP A 272 -9.63 -25.05 -15.38
C ASP A 272 -8.88 -24.34 -16.53
N MET A 273 -7.69 -24.86 -16.84
CA MET A 273 -6.80 -24.32 -17.88
C MET A 273 -6.52 -25.36 -18.95
N GLU A 274 -6.42 -24.93 -20.20
CA GLU A 274 -5.94 -25.77 -21.30
C GLU A 274 -4.40 -25.74 -21.35
N ILE A 275 -3.80 -26.89 -21.67
CA ILE A 275 -2.35 -26.97 -21.92
C ILE A 275 -2.11 -26.55 -23.38
N PRO A 276 -1.24 -25.56 -23.64
CA PRO A 276 -0.90 -25.19 -25.02
C PRO A 276 -0.22 -26.35 -25.76
N GLN A 277 -0.57 -26.51 -27.03
CA GLN A 277 -0.13 -27.63 -27.86
C GLN A 277 1.40 -27.73 -27.94
N GLU A 278 2.11 -26.60 -27.92
CA GLU A 278 3.58 -26.57 -28.00
C GLU A 278 4.25 -27.33 -26.84
N PHE A 279 3.63 -27.35 -25.65
CA PHE A 279 4.14 -28.09 -24.50
C PHE A 279 3.79 -29.58 -24.58
N ILE A 280 2.62 -29.92 -25.12
CA ILE A 280 2.24 -31.31 -25.40
C ILE A 280 3.26 -31.91 -26.38
N ASP A 281 3.54 -31.21 -27.48
CA ASP A 281 4.50 -31.63 -28.50
C ASP A 281 5.93 -31.68 -27.95
N LEU A 282 6.32 -30.71 -27.12
CA LEU A 282 7.62 -30.69 -26.46
C LEU A 282 7.85 -31.96 -25.62
N PHE A 283 6.91 -32.29 -24.73
CA PHE A 283 7.08 -33.47 -23.87
C PHE A 283 6.93 -34.77 -24.66
N ALA A 284 5.98 -34.84 -25.60
CA ALA A 284 5.82 -35.99 -26.49
C ALA A 284 7.12 -36.29 -27.26
N LYS A 285 7.81 -35.26 -27.77
CA LYS A 285 9.12 -35.42 -28.43
C LYS A 285 10.10 -36.19 -27.55
N TYR A 286 10.22 -35.90 -26.25
CA TYR A 286 11.20 -36.55 -25.39
C TYR A 286 10.71 -37.83 -24.71
N LEU A 287 9.40 -38.07 -24.68
CA LEU A 287 8.80 -39.32 -24.19
C LEU A 287 8.79 -40.41 -25.27
N VAL A 288 8.55 -40.04 -26.53
CA VAL A 288 8.46 -40.98 -27.67
C VAL A 288 9.82 -41.17 -28.36
N ALA A 289 10.70 -40.16 -28.34
CA ALA A 289 12.00 -40.23 -29.03
C ALA A 289 13.13 -40.80 -28.14
N GLY A 290 13.31 -42.11 -28.23
CA GLY A 290 14.66 -42.68 -28.34
C GLY A 290 15.35 -42.39 -29.68
N ASN A 291 14.69 -41.71 -30.63
CA ASN A 291 15.25 -41.21 -31.90
C ASN A 291 14.49 -39.97 -32.38
N PRO A 292 15.17 -38.89 -32.80
CA PRO A 292 14.52 -37.66 -33.22
C PRO A 292 13.71 -37.89 -34.51
N LEU A 293 12.42 -37.55 -34.49
CA LEU A 293 11.68 -37.28 -35.72
C LEU A 293 12.11 -35.91 -36.24
N GLU A 294 12.42 -35.86 -37.54
CA GLU A 294 12.81 -34.66 -38.27
C GLU A 294 11.81 -33.51 -38.05
N PRO A 295 12.28 -32.25 -38.06
CA PRO A 295 11.40 -31.10 -37.91
C PRO A 295 10.39 -31.03 -39.06
N LEU A 296 9.11 -31.07 -38.73
CA LEU A 296 8.05 -30.69 -39.67
C LEU A 296 8.20 -29.19 -39.97
N LEU A 297 8.38 -28.91 -41.26
CA LEU A 297 8.51 -27.62 -41.92
C LEU A 297 7.36 -26.63 -41.59
N PRO A 298 7.54 -25.31 -41.84
CA PRO A 298 6.93 -24.25 -41.05
C PRO A 298 5.42 -24.09 -41.28
N LEU A 299 4.74 -23.68 -40.20
CA LEU A 299 3.35 -23.24 -40.20
C LEU A 299 3.15 -22.12 -41.23
N THR A 300 2.41 -22.42 -42.28
CA THR A 300 1.93 -21.42 -43.24
C THR A 300 0.97 -20.47 -42.52
N TYR A 301 1.40 -19.22 -42.33
CA TYR A 301 0.49 -18.13 -41.96
C TYR A 301 -0.46 -17.87 -43.13
N GLY A 302 -1.71 -18.32 -42.99
CA GLY A 302 -2.81 -17.87 -43.84
C GLY A 302 -3.32 -16.53 -43.34
N ASN A 303 -2.79 -15.42 -43.89
CA ASN A 303 -3.47 -14.14 -43.86
C ASN A 303 -4.43 -14.08 -45.04
N ALA A 304 -5.73 -14.25 -44.77
CA ALA A 304 -6.78 -13.79 -45.67
C ALA A 304 -6.91 -12.26 -45.47
N CYS A 305 -6.32 -11.48 -46.37
CA CYS A 305 -6.76 -10.12 -46.63
C CYS A 305 -7.68 -10.18 -47.85
N GLU A 306 -8.98 -10.19 -47.63
CA GLU A 306 -9.94 -9.83 -48.67
C GLU A 306 -9.95 -8.29 -48.76
N GLU A 307 -9.40 -7.78 -49.85
CA GLU A 307 -9.68 -6.44 -50.34
C GLU A 307 -11.07 -6.46 -50.99
N HIS A 308 -11.96 -5.57 -50.54
CA HIS A 308 -13.14 -5.19 -51.30
C HIS A 308 -12.88 -3.84 -51.94
N ASP A 309 -13.15 -3.80 -53.26
CA ASP A 309 -13.24 -2.63 -54.14
C ASP A 309 -14.12 -1.49 -53.60
#